data_AF-A0A4Z0HTF0-F1
#
_entry.id   AF-A0A4Z0HTF0-F1
#
_cell.length_a   1.000
_cell.length_b   1.000
_cell.length_c   1.000
_cell.angle_alpha   90.00
_cell.angle_beta   90.00
_cell.angle_gamma   90.00
#
_symmetry.space_group_name_H-M   'P 1'
#
loop_
_entity.id
_entity.type
_entity.pdbx_description
1 polymer ?
#
loop_
_entity_poly.entity_id
_entity_poly.type
_entity_poly.pdbx_seq_one_letter_code
_entity_poly.pdbx_strand_id
1 'polypeptide(L)'
;MTVTVEQVEASQPEALTRAGAQTEAAATAYQTQIDRQQANLAKLRSGWQGPASEAAIADGQKTLEQMRRVHEAMVRVQAPLQAGGAQLTQIRSSVLQTVGQLEGQGWQVASDGTVSVRPGSALDFYARLSPVNALMVRMLAVRNTAAVKKLLAQFDAADQHTDEAVRQAVAGLTNTPGSGPGGGAPTPGDKAEPQIPDTKDPHAIHDWWLSLTPEQKAQMLRDHPDKIGNLNGIPTGVQSEANLKIQKQDLARVNSAAEAHHVSVDEVRAHPEKYGLTATDITRYHNAVEVQKALDRYGRDAKDSNNRTPEIFLKKYDPEAFGGKGAAAIAIGNPDTANNTTVKVSGLTTSVKGGSLDNPDPVNLYNEASLADPSKSNSVVMWMGYDAPDDQAVAVPNMARHGAELLAADVNALDATHLGSSHLTVIGHSYGSTTVADAAAGFGMRADDVVLIGSPGTDLAKSAADFHLPPGGHLYVGAASTDPVTYLGREHMTGPGLGLGADPSIDGYGSTRFDAESSLRDYGTDHSRYFEKGSESLYNMADIASGHGDRLQQNGMTAEHRSDHWYAKVPVVIPTPMGPIPVPGTSITIPGVDQAFDPEADRRAQDNHRH
;
A
#
# COMPACT_ATOMS: atom_id res chain seq x y z
N MET A 1 4.07 -14.51 15.22
CA MET A 1 2.63 -14.48 15.57
C MET A 1 2.31 -13.04 15.92
N THR A 2 1.25 -12.47 15.38
CA THR A 2 0.82 -11.09 15.67
C THR A 2 0.23 -10.99 17.08
N VAL A 3 0.60 -9.94 17.82
CA VAL A 3 0.11 -9.65 19.17
C VAL A 3 -1.40 -9.39 19.18
N THR A 4 -2.12 -9.95 20.16
CA THR A 4 -3.58 -9.81 20.33
C THR A 4 -3.96 -8.81 21.42
N VAL A 5 -5.21 -8.31 21.38
CA VAL A 5 -5.77 -7.41 22.42
C VAL A 5 -5.70 -8.07 23.79
N GLU A 6 -6.05 -9.35 23.90
CA GLU A 6 -6.01 -10.13 25.14
C GLU A 6 -4.58 -10.28 25.68
N GLN A 7 -3.59 -10.47 24.80
CA GLN A 7 -2.18 -10.53 25.20
C GLN A 7 -1.71 -9.19 25.77
N VAL A 8 -2.09 -8.07 25.15
CA VAL A 8 -1.78 -6.73 25.67
C VAL A 8 -2.48 -6.49 27.01
N GLU A 9 -3.74 -6.88 27.15
CA GLU A 9 -4.49 -6.75 28.40
C GLU A 9 -3.84 -7.55 29.54
N ALA A 10 -3.44 -8.79 29.27
CA ALA A 10 -2.78 -9.67 30.24
C ALA A 10 -1.32 -9.28 30.56
N SER A 11 -0.69 -8.44 29.71
CA SER A 11 0.70 -8.04 29.89
C SER A 11 0.92 -7.19 31.16
N GLN A 12 2.10 -7.33 31.78
CA GLN A 12 2.53 -6.61 32.98
C GLN A 12 3.86 -5.88 32.75
N PRO A 13 3.93 -4.91 31.82
CA PRO A 13 5.17 -4.22 31.46
C PRO A 13 5.82 -3.47 32.64
N GLU A 14 5.06 -3.10 33.66
CA GLU A 14 5.57 -2.53 34.90
C GLU A 14 6.51 -3.49 35.66
N ALA A 15 6.42 -4.80 35.41
CA ALA A 15 7.36 -5.77 35.95
C ALA A 15 8.79 -5.56 35.42
N LEU A 16 8.94 -5.11 34.17
CA LEU A 16 10.25 -4.76 33.59
C LEU A 16 10.85 -3.56 34.30
N THR A 17 10.05 -2.51 34.55
CA THR A 17 10.49 -1.33 35.29
C THR A 17 10.91 -1.68 36.72
N ARG A 18 10.15 -2.56 37.40
CA ARG A 18 10.53 -3.09 38.72
C ARG A 18 11.82 -3.89 38.68
N ALA A 19 11.99 -4.75 37.67
CA ALA A 19 13.21 -5.53 37.48
C ALA A 19 14.43 -4.61 37.26
N GLY A 20 14.30 -3.59 36.41
CA GLY A 20 15.35 -2.59 36.20
C GLY A 20 15.78 -1.89 37.49
N ALA A 21 14.82 -1.46 38.33
CA ALA A 21 15.10 -0.86 39.63
C ALA A 21 15.80 -1.84 40.61
N GLN A 22 15.42 -3.13 40.60
CA GLN A 22 16.10 -4.15 41.39
C GLN A 22 17.54 -4.40 40.90
N THR A 23 17.76 -4.40 39.58
CA THR A 23 19.08 -4.52 38.98
C THR A 23 19.99 -3.35 39.37
N GLU A 24 19.47 -2.13 39.38
CA GLU A 24 20.18 -0.93 39.81
C GLU A 24 20.62 -1.01 41.28
N ALA A 25 19.71 -1.43 42.16
CA ALA A 25 20.02 -1.65 43.58
C ALA A 25 21.10 -2.74 43.77
N ALA A 26 21.01 -3.82 42.99
CA ALA A 26 21.98 -4.91 43.02
C ALA A 26 23.37 -4.47 42.51
N ALA A 27 23.42 -3.70 41.42
CA ALA A 27 24.66 -3.13 40.88
C ALA A 27 25.36 -2.25 41.92
N THR A 28 24.61 -1.38 42.61
CA THR A 28 25.13 -0.52 43.69
C THR A 28 25.74 -1.32 44.85
N ALA A 29 25.04 -2.38 45.29
CA ALA A 29 25.55 -3.26 46.33
C ALA A 29 26.82 -4.01 45.87
N TYR A 30 26.86 -4.43 44.60
CA TYR A 30 27.99 -5.14 44.03
C TYR A 30 29.23 -4.25 43.87
N GLN A 31 29.04 -2.99 43.47
CA GLN A 31 30.12 -1.99 43.43
C GLN A 31 30.75 -1.79 44.81
N THR A 32 29.93 -1.69 45.87
CA THR A 32 30.44 -1.61 47.25
C THR A 32 31.31 -2.81 47.62
N GLN A 33 30.97 -4.00 47.12
CA GLN A 33 31.78 -5.20 47.35
C GLN A 33 33.09 -5.20 46.54
N ILE A 34 33.06 -4.74 45.28
CA ILE A 34 34.26 -4.54 44.45
C ILE A 34 35.25 -3.61 45.18
N ASP A 35 34.76 -2.49 45.71
CA ASP A 35 35.58 -1.50 46.41
C ASP A 35 36.22 -2.08 47.68
N ARG A 36 35.46 -2.88 48.46
CA ARG A 36 35.99 -3.59 49.64
C ARG A 36 37.07 -4.60 49.27
N GLN A 37 36.88 -5.38 48.22
CA GLN A 37 37.86 -6.38 47.77
C GLN A 37 39.13 -5.71 47.25
N GLN A 38 38.99 -4.59 46.53
CA GLN A 38 40.11 -3.77 46.09
C GLN A 38 40.92 -3.21 47.27
N ALA A 39 40.24 -2.69 48.31
CA ALA A 39 40.90 -2.23 49.53
C ALA A 39 41.62 -3.36 50.28
N ASN A 40 41.02 -4.56 50.34
CA ASN A 40 41.63 -5.73 50.98
C ASN A 40 42.91 -6.19 50.24
N LEU A 41 42.89 -6.25 48.91
CA LEU A 41 44.08 -6.59 48.12
C LEU A 41 45.19 -5.54 48.30
N ALA A 42 44.85 -4.25 48.34
CA ALA A 42 45.81 -3.19 48.62
C ALA A 42 46.46 -3.34 50.01
N LYS A 43 45.66 -3.69 51.03
CA LYS A 43 46.15 -3.96 52.38
C LYS A 43 47.07 -5.19 52.43
N LEU A 44 46.69 -6.29 51.77
CA LEU A 44 47.54 -7.49 51.67
C LEU A 44 48.89 -7.19 51.04
N ARG A 45 48.90 -6.40 49.95
CA ARG A 45 50.14 -5.97 49.26
C ARG A 45 51.07 -5.16 50.16
N SER A 46 50.53 -4.42 51.13
CA SER A 46 51.33 -3.62 52.06
C SER A 46 52.01 -4.45 53.17
N GLY A 47 51.40 -5.60 53.55
CA GLY A 47 51.84 -6.41 54.70
C GLY A 47 52.46 -7.76 54.35
N TRP A 48 52.39 -8.19 53.08
CA TRP A 48 52.91 -9.47 52.62
C TRP A 48 53.74 -9.26 51.34
N GLN A 49 55.03 -9.66 51.38
CA GLN A 49 55.99 -9.43 50.31
C GLN A 49 56.66 -10.74 49.86
N GLY A 50 57.00 -10.82 48.57
CA GLY A 50 57.68 -11.97 47.95
C GLY A 50 56.86 -12.64 46.83
N PRO A 51 57.44 -13.55 46.03
CA PRO A 51 56.83 -14.06 44.79
C PRO A 51 55.46 -14.73 44.95
N ALA A 52 55.23 -15.43 46.08
CA ALA A 52 53.93 -16.04 46.37
C ALA A 52 52.82 -15.02 46.60
N SER A 53 53.14 -13.87 47.22
CA SER A 53 52.19 -12.77 47.44
C SER A 53 51.82 -12.09 46.12
N GLU A 54 52.79 -11.93 45.20
CA GLU A 54 52.56 -11.33 43.89
C GLU A 54 51.64 -12.19 43.03
N ALA A 55 51.83 -13.51 43.02
CA ALA A 55 50.95 -14.44 42.31
C ALA A 55 49.52 -14.43 42.88
N ALA A 56 49.38 -14.47 44.22
CA ALA A 56 48.06 -14.42 44.87
C ALA A 56 47.31 -13.09 44.62
N ILE A 57 48.03 -11.97 44.62
CA ILE A 57 47.45 -10.65 44.30
C ILE A 57 47.04 -10.59 42.82
N ALA A 58 47.85 -11.12 41.91
CA ALA A 58 47.52 -11.17 40.48
C ALA A 58 46.25 -11.99 40.21
N ASP A 59 46.07 -13.13 40.89
CA ASP A 59 44.85 -13.91 40.77
C ASP A 59 43.63 -13.20 41.39
N GLY A 60 43.80 -12.52 42.53
CA GLY A 60 42.77 -11.66 43.11
C GLY A 60 42.34 -10.51 42.19
N GLN A 61 43.27 -9.94 41.42
CA GLN A 61 42.98 -8.91 40.42
C GLN A 61 42.13 -9.46 39.26
N LYS A 62 42.40 -10.68 38.79
CA LYS A 62 41.57 -11.34 37.76
C LYS A 62 40.13 -11.54 38.24
N THR A 63 39.93 -11.92 39.51
CA THR A 63 38.60 -12.02 40.11
C THR A 63 37.90 -10.66 40.16
N LEU A 64 38.60 -9.59 40.55
CA LEU A 64 38.04 -8.23 40.52
C LEU A 64 37.62 -7.78 39.11
N GLU A 65 38.40 -8.12 38.08
CA GLU A 65 38.03 -7.84 36.69
C GLU A 65 36.78 -8.60 36.25
N GLN A 66 36.62 -9.86 36.67
CA GLN A 66 35.39 -10.62 36.44
C GLN A 66 34.19 -9.96 37.14
N MET A 67 34.36 -9.54 38.40
CA MET A 67 33.32 -8.82 39.14
C MET A 67 32.93 -7.51 38.43
N ARG A 68 33.91 -6.72 37.95
CA ARG A 68 33.62 -5.49 37.20
C ARG A 68 32.82 -5.75 35.92
N ARG A 69 33.15 -6.80 35.16
CA ARG A 69 32.37 -7.18 33.97
C ARG A 69 30.91 -7.51 34.29
N VAL A 70 30.66 -8.22 35.40
CA VAL A 70 29.30 -8.51 35.87
C VAL A 70 28.57 -7.22 36.28
N HIS A 71 29.23 -6.35 37.05
CA HIS A 71 28.68 -5.04 37.44
C HIS A 71 28.27 -4.21 36.22
N GLU A 72 29.17 -4.07 35.24
CA GLU A 72 28.90 -3.31 34.02
C GLU A 72 27.73 -3.89 33.21
N ALA A 73 27.59 -5.22 33.17
CA ALA A 73 26.44 -5.85 32.54
C ALA A 73 25.12 -5.55 33.27
N MET A 74 25.13 -5.53 34.61
CA MET A 74 23.97 -5.14 35.41
C MET A 74 23.58 -3.68 35.15
N VAL A 75 24.55 -2.77 35.06
CA VAL A 75 24.29 -1.36 34.72
C VAL A 75 23.74 -1.22 33.30
N ARG A 76 24.26 -1.97 32.32
CA ARG A 76 23.79 -1.89 30.93
C ARG A 76 22.36 -2.41 30.74
N VAL A 77 21.95 -3.45 31.47
CA VAL A 77 20.60 -4.04 31.32
C VAL A 77 19.51 -3.22 32.02
N GLN A 78 19.87 -2.38 33.00
CA GLN A 78 18.93 -1.51 33.70
C GLN A 78 18.14 -0.60 32.73
N ALA A 79 18.84 0.14 31.87
CA ALA A 79 18.22 1.17 31.04
C ALA A 79 17.22 0.58 30.01
N PRO A 80 17.54 -0.50 29.27
CA PRO A 80 16.57 -1.19 28.43
C PRO A 80 15.32 -1.67 29.17
N LEU A 81 15.47 -2.22 30.39
CA LEU A 81 14.33 -2.69 31.19
C LEU A 81 13.42 -1.55 31.64
N GLN A 82 14.00 -0.43 32.07
CA GLN A 82 13.23 0.75 32.51
C GLN A 82 12.55 1.45 31.32
N ALA A 83 13.27 1.67 30.22
CA ALA A 83 12.75 2.35 29.04
C ALA A 83 11.70 1.49 28.30
N GLY A 84 12.01 0.21 28.06
CA GLY A 84 11.09 -0.73 27.43
C GLY A 84 9.82 -0.94 28.26
N GLY A 85 9.97 -1.12 29.59
CA GLY A 85 8.83 -1.21 30.50
C GLY A 85 7.92 0.02 30.45
N ALA A 86 8.48 1.22 30.52
CA ALA A 86 7.71 2.46 30.44
C ALA A 86 6.98 2.63 29.09
N GLN A 87 7.66 2.35 27.98
CA GLN A 87 7.10 2.44 26.64
C GLN A 87 5.95 1.44 26.44
N LEU A 88 6.14 0.18 26.84
CA LEU A 88 5.11 -0.85 26.75
C LEU A 88 3.91 -0.54 27.65
N THR A 89 4.11 0.01 28.85
CA THR A 89 3.01 0.49 29.71
C THR A 89 2.18 1.57 29.02
N GLN A 90 2.83 2.54 28.39
CA GLN A 90 2.13 3.62 27.68
C GLN A 90 1.29 3.07 26.51
N ILE A 91 1.89 2.23 25.66
CA ILE A 91 1.19 1.64 24.50
C ILE A 91 0.03 0.76 24.97
N ARG A 92 0.23 -0.05 26.02
CA ARG A 92 -0.83 -0.84 26.66
C ARG A 92 -2.02 0.02 27.06
N SER A 93 -1.78 1.14 27.74
CA SER A 93 -2.84 2.08 28.12
C SER A 93 -3.58 2.64 26.90
N SER A 94 -2.86 3.00 25.83
CA SER A 94 -3.48 3.46 24.59
C SER A 94 -4.34 2.40 23.90
N VAL A 95 -3.90 1.14 23.86
CA VAL A 95 -4.69 0.01 23.33
C VAL A 95 -5.99 -0.13 24.12
N LEU A 96 -5.91 -0.27 25.44
CA LEU A 96 -7.08 -0.51 26.29
C LEU A 96 -8.06 0.66 26.29
N GLN A 97 -7.57 1.90 26.28
CA GLN A 97 -8.42 3.08 26.19
C GLN A 97 -9.16 3.13 24.84
N THR A 98 -8.46 2.83 23.74
CA THR A 98 -9.05 2.82 22.40
C THR A 98 -10.12 1.74 22.28
N VAL A 99 -9.82 0.51 22.73
CA VAL A 99 -10.79 -0.60 22.74
C VAL A 99 -12.02 -0.25 23.57
N GLY A 100 -11.83 0.24 24.80
CA GLY A 100 -12.95 0.62 25.67
C GLY A 100 -13.80 1.77 25.10
N GLN A 101 -13.19 2.74 24.41
CA GLN A 101 -13.93 3.80 23.73
C GLN A 101 -14.78 3.25 22.57
N LEU A 102 -14.21 2.35 21.76
CA LEU A 102 -14.92 1.74 20.65
C LEU A 102 -16.10 0.89 21.14
N GLU A 103 -15.89 0.07 22.16
CA GLU A 103 -16.96 -0.71 22.77
C GLU A 103 -18.07 0.17 23.35
N GLY A 104 -17.71 1.31 23.94
CA GLY A 104 -18.65 2.32 24.43
C GLY A 104 -19.49 2.97 23.32
N GLN A 105 -18.94 3.09 22.11
CA GLN A 105 -19.62 3.66 20.93
C GLN A 105 -20.52 2.65 20.20
N GLY A 106 -20.55 1.38 20.64
CA GLY A 106 -21.35 0.32 20.01
C GLY A 106 -20.58 -0.55 19.02
N TRP A 107 -19.25 -0.47 19.00
CA TRP A 107 -18.40 -1.41 18.29
C TRP A 107 -18.16 -2.69 19.12
N GLN A 108 -17.74 -3.73 18.43
CA GLN A 108 -17.19 -4.96 18.99
C GLN A 108 -15.75 -5.09 18.46
N VAL A 109 -14.79 -5.38 19.34
CA VAL A 109 -13.39 -5.57 18.95
C VAL A 109 -13.01 -7.03 19.17
N ALA A 110 -12.53 -7.70 18.13
CA ALA A 110 -12.04 -9.07 18.19
C ALA A 110 -10.59 -9.12 18.71
N SER A 111 -10.13 -10.31 19.10
CA SER A 111 -8.79 -10.49 19.70
C SER A 111 -7.66 -10.05 18.77
N ASP A 112 -7.81 -10.18 17.45
CA ASP A 112 -6.83 -9.72 16.46
C ASP A 112 -6.87 -8.19 16.20
N GLY A 113 -7.74 -7.46 16.90
CA GLY A 113 -7.96 -6.04 16.71
C GLY A 113 -8.98 -5.69 15.62
N THR A 114 -9.64 -6.68 15.01
CA THR A 114 -10.72 -6.42 14.05
C THR A 114 -11.93 -5.81 14.74
N VAL A 115 -12.39 -4.67 14.25
CA VAL A 115 -13.54 -3.94 14.77
C VAL A 115 -14.74 -4.18 13.87
N SER A 116 -15.86 -4.57 14.47
CA SER A 116 -17.14 -4.79 13.80
C SER A 116 -18.26 -4.13 14.57
N VAL A 117 -19.44 -4.04 13.96
CA VAL A 117 -20.61 -3.49 14.64
C VAL A 117 -21.08 -4.46 15.70
N ARG A 118 -21.23 -4.00 16.95
CA ARG A 118 -21.81 -4.85 18.00
C ARG A 118 -23.30 -5.06 17.71
N PRO A 119 -23.78 -6.31 17.60
CA PRO A 119 -25.19 -6.59 17.39
C PRO A 119 -26.07 -5.93 18.47
N GLY A 120 -27.17 -5.30 18.06
CA GLY A 120 -28.09 -4.59 18.95
C GLY A 120 -27.62 -3.21 19.44
N SER A 121 -26.47 -2.72 18.97
CA SER A 121 -26.01 -1.36 19.25
C SER A 121 -26.78 -0.30 18.44
N ALA A 122 -26.64 0.98 18.82
CA ALA A 122 -27.14 2.10 18.02
C ALA A 122 -26.57 2.12 16.60
N LEU A 123 -25.31 1.66 16.43
CA LEU A 123 -24.67 1.51 15.12
C LEU A 123 -25.30 0.38 14.29
N ASP A 124 -25.68 -0.74 14.90
CA ASP A 124 -26.41 -1.82 14.23
C ASP A 124 -27.79 -1.36 13.78
N PHE A 125 -28.50 -0.61 14.63
CA PHE A 125 -29.78 0.00 14.23
C PHE A 125 -29.60 0.99 13.08
N TYR A 126 -28.62 1.89 13.16
CA TYR A 126 -28.34 2.88 12.12
C TYR A 126 -27.95 2.24 10.78
N ALA A 127 -27.11 1.20 10.81
CA ALA A 127 -26.73 0.42 9.63
C ALA A 127 -27.93 -0.24 8.93
N ARG A 128 -28.96 -0.64 9.69
CA ARG A 128 -30.18 -1.26 9.12
C ARG A 128 -31.14 -0.28 8.48
N LEU A 129 -30.98 1.03 8.70
CA LEU A 129 -31.88 2.05 8.14
C LEU A 129 -31.72 2.19 6.63
N SER A 130 -30.52 1.97 6.08
CA SER A 130 -30.28 1.96 4.63
C SER A 130 -29.00 1.20 4.26
N PRO A 131 -28.88 0.67 3.04
CA PRO A 131 -27.63 0.09 2.53
C PRO A 131 -26.44 1.05 2.57
N VAL A 132 -26.68 2.35 2.36
CA VAL A 132 -25.64 3.40 2.45
C VAL A 132 -25.12 3.52 3.88
N ASN A 133 -26.00 3.53 4.88
CA ASN A 133 -25.60 3.56 6.28
C ASN A 133 -24.82 2.29 6.65
N ALA A 134 -25.23 1.13 6.16
CA ALA A 134 -24.51 -0.12 6.37
C ALA A 134 -23.07 -0.04 5.84
N LEU A 135 -22.87 0.54 4.65
CA LEU A 135 -21.55 0.71 4.08
C LEU A 135 -20.72 1.76 4.84
N MET A 136 -21.30 2.91 5.19
CA MET A 136 -20.61 3.93 6.01
C MET A 136 -20.14 3.35 7.34
N VAL A 137 -21.00 2.58 8.02
CA VAL A 137 -20.64 1.92 9.28
C VAL A 137 -19.59 0.84 9.06
N ARG A 138 -19.63 0.07 7.95
CA ARG A 138 -18.56 -0.88 7.60
C ARG A 138 -17.22 -0.16 7.40
N MET A 139 -17.20 0.97 6.70
CA MET A 139 -15.98 1.76 6.48
C MET A 139 -15.43 2.34 7.79
N LEU A 140 -16.30 2.78 8.70
CA LEU A 140 -15.90 3.18 10.06
C LEU A 140 -15.34 1.99 10.86
N ALA A 141 -15.90 0.79 10.72
CA ALA A 141 -15.39 -0.43 11.35
C ALA A 141 -13.97 -0.77 10.86
N VAL A 142 -13.76 -0.67 9.55
CA VAL A 142 -12.44 -0.82 8.90
C VAL A 142 -11.44 0.21 9.42
N ARG A 143 -11.84 1.48 9.52
CA ARG A 143 -11.00 2.53 10.12
C ARG A 143 -10.57 2.19 11.54
N ASN A 144 -11.54 1.82 12.38
CA ASN A 144 -11.28 1.51 13.78
C ASN A 144 -10.41 0.25 13.91
N THR A 145 -10.59 -0.73 13.02
CA THR A 145 -9.71 -1.91 12.88
C THR A 145 -8.27 -1.50 12.65
N ALA A 146 -8.01 -0.62 11.68
CA ALA A 146 -6.66 -0.16 11.38
C ALA A 146 -6.02 0.58 12.56
N ALA A 147 -6.79 1.41 13.29
CA ALA A 147 -6.31 2.11 14.48
C ALA A 147 -5.88 1.14 15.60
N VAL A 148 -6.70 0.12 15.89
CA VAL A 148 -6.37 -0.90 16.90
C VAL A 148 -5.19 -1.75 16.46
N LYS A 149 -5.18 -2.25 15.21
CA LYS A 149 -4.08 -3.06 14.68
C LYS A 149 -2.74 -2.31 14.65
N LYS A 150 -2.75 -1.00 14.37
CA LYS A 150 -1.55 -0.15 14.48
C LYS A 150 -0.98 -0.12 15.90
N LEU A 151 -1.83 0.05 16.91
CA LEU A 151 -1.38 0.04 18.31
C LEU A 151 -0.84 -1.34 18.72
N LEU A 152 -1.45 -2.43 18.26
CA LEU A 152 -0.96 -3.79 18.48
C LEU A 152 0.42 -4.02 17.83
N ALA A 153 0.62 -3.55 16.59
CA ALA A 153 1.91 -3.61 15.91
C ALA A 153 2.98 -2.75 16.61
N GLN A 154 2.61 -1.56 17.12
CA GLN A 154 3.52 -0.74 17.92
C GLN A 154 3.92 -1.43 19.23
N PHE A 155 3.00 -2.17 19.85
CA PHE A 155 3.30 -2.96 21.04
C PHE A 155 4.29 -4.10 20.72
N ASP A 156 4.04 -4.86 19.66
CA ASP A 156 4.94 -5.94 19.20
C ASP A 156 6.35 -5.42 18.87
N ALA A 157 6.44 -4.30 18.13
CA ALA A 157 7.72 -3.69 17.80
C ALA A 157 8.48 -3.19 19.05
N ALA A 158 7.78 -2.61 20.02
CA ALA A 158 8.39 -2.17 21.28
C ALA A 158 8.87 -3.35 22.13
N ASP A 159 8.14 -4.47 22.11
CA ASP A 159 8.51 -5.72 22.79
C ASP A 159 9.79 -6.31 22.18
N GLN A 160 9.84 -6.47 20.85
CA GLN A 160 11.01 -6.98 20.13
C GLN A 160 12.24 -6.09 20.32
N HIS A 161 12.07 -4.76 20.27
CA HIS A 161 13.15 -3.81 20.53
C HIS A 161 13.68 -3.93 21.97
N THR A 162 12.79 -4.14 22.94
CA THR A 162 13.17 -4.36 24.34
C THR A 162 13.96 -5.67 24.51
N ASP A 163 13.51 -6.77 23.88
CA ASP A 163 14.24 -8.05 23.88
C ASP A 163 15.65 -7.89 23.30
N GLU A 164 15.78 -7.26 22.13
CA GLU A 164 17.07 -7.05 21.48
C GLU A 164 18.01 -6.17 22.33
N ALA A 165 17.50 -5.07 22.89
CA ALA A 165 18.29 -4.20 23.75
C ALA A 165 18.77 -4.92 25.02
N VAL A 166 17.95 -5.79 25.61
CA VAL A 166 18.33 -6.64 26.75
C VAL A 166 19.39 -7.66 26.33
N ARG A 167 19.24 -8.32 25.17
CA ARG A 167 20.23 -9.27 24.62
C ARG A 167 21.59 -8.63 24.38
N GLN A 168 21.62 -7.45 23.76
CA GLN A 168 22.85 -6.71 23.51
C GLN A 168 23.54 -6.28 24.81
N ALA A 169 22.79 -5.87 25.83
CA ALA A 169 23.33 -5.49 27.12
C ALA A 169 24.11 -6.62 27.82
N VAL A 170 23.70 -7.88 27.59
CA VAL A 170 24.30 -9.08 28.21
C VAL A 170 25.27 -9.84 27.30
N ALA A 171 25.35 -9.54 26.00
CA ALA A 171 26.21 -10.24 25.04
C ALA A 171 27.72 -10.21 25.39
N GLY A 172 28.17 -9.18 26.12
CA GLY A 172 29.55 -9.07 26.62
C GLY A 172 29.92 -10.08 27.73
N LEU A 173 28.95 -10.84 28.25
CA LEU A 173 29.17 -11.92 29.22
C LEU A 173 29.40 -13.29 28.57
N THR A 174 29.02 -13.47 27.30
CA THR A 174 28.97 -14.78 26.62
C THR A 174 29.96 -14.96 25.48
N ASN A 175 30.58 -13.90 24.95
CA ASN A 175 31.47 -13.98 23.79
C ASN A 175 32.93 -13.63 24.10
N THR A 176 33.84 -14.60 23.87
CA THR A 176 35.24 -14.36 23.49
C THR A 176 35.32 -13.86 22.04
N PRO A 177 36.12 -12.83 21.69
CA PRO A 177 36.16 -12.32 20.31
C PRO A 177 36.94 -13.26 19.37
N GLY A 178 36.36 -13.59 18.21
CA GLY A 178 37.04 -14.35 17.15
C GLY A 178 36.43 -14.16 15.75
N SER A 179 37.21 -13.49 14.89
CA SER A 179 37.36 -13.64 13.43
C SER A 179 36.25 -13.14 12.47
N GLY A 180 36.65 -12.20 11.60
CA GLY A 180 35.83 -11.57 10.55
C GLY A 180 35.74 -12.37 9.22
N PRO A 181 35.01 -11.84 8.21
CA PRO A 181 34.71 -12.55 6.98
C PRO A 181 35.79 -12.36 5.90
N GLY A 182 36.22 -13.46 5.30
CA GLY A 182 37.09 -13.48 4.13
C GLY A 182 36.32 -13.25 2.83
N GLY A 183 36.67 -12.20 2.09
CA GLY A 183 36.23 -11.97 0.72
C GLY A 183 37.17 -12.66 -0.28
N GLY A 184 36.60 -13.49 -1.16
CA GLY A 184 37.29 -14.04 -2.32
C GLY A 184 37.08 -13.15 -3.55
N ALA A 185 38.15 -12.85 -4.28
CA ALA A 185 38.12 -12.15 -5.57
C ALA A 185 37.99 -13.15 -6.74
N PRO A 186 37.41 -12.75 -7.90
CA PRO A 186 37.21 -13.63 -9.05
C PRO A 186 38.34 -13.57 -10.10
N THR A 187 38.44 -14.66 -10.88
CA THR A 187 39.39 -14.88 -11.98
C THR A 187 38.95 -14.20 -13.29
N PRO A 188 39.85 -13.71 -14.18
CA PRO A 188 39.47 -12.98 -15.40
C PRO A 188 39.43 -13.87 -16.65
N GLY A 189 38.38 -13.74 -17.46
CA GLY A 189 38.37 -14.27 -18.82
C GLY A 189 37.00 -14.46 -19.45
N ASP A 190 36.26 -13.37 -19.69
CA ASP A 190 35.19 -13.31 -20.71
C ASP A 190 34.98 -11.83 -21.08
N LYS A 191 34.51 -11.55 -22.30
CA LYS A 191 34.12 -10.17 -22.68
C LYS A 191 33.15 -9.66 -21.62
N ALA A 192 33.53 -8.58 -20.93
CA ALA A 192 32.81 -8.11 -19.75
C ALA A 192 31.32 -8.00 -20.07
N GLU A 193 30.52 -8.78 -19.34
CA GLU A 193 29.07 -8.75 -19.42
C GLU A 193 28.59 -7.31 -19.23
N PRO A 194 27.66 -6.80 -20.08
CA PRO A 194 27.12 -5.47 -19.90
C PRO A 194 26.55 -5.32 -18.50
N GLN A 195 27.12 -4.40 -17.71
CA GLN A 195 26.63 -4.14 -16.36
C GLN A 195 25.44 -3.19 -16.43
N ILE A 196 24.34 -3.56 -15.78
CA ILE A 196 23.17 -2.68 -15.60
C ILE A 196 23.62 -1.51 -14.70
N PRO A 197 23.40 -0.25 -15.11
CA PRO A 197 23.74 0.91 -14.30
C PRO A 197 23.06 0.88 -12.93
N ASP A 198 23.81 1.20 -11.86
CA ASP A 198 23.27 1.38 -10.51
C ASP A 198 22.68 2.79 -10.36
N THR A 199 21.54 3.00 -11.02
CA THR A 199 20.78 4.25 -10.98
C THR A 199 19.29 3.96 -11.07
N LYS A 200 18.47 4.86 -10.51
CA LYS A 200 17.01 4.84 -10.66
C LYS A 200 16.51 5.77 -11.77
N ASP A 201 17.41 6.49 -12.44
CA ASP A 201 17.07 7.41 -13.52
C ASP A 201 16.73 6.64 -14.81
N PRO A 202 15.46 6.66 -15.27
CA PRO A 202 15.05 5.93 -16.45
C PRO A 202 15.69 6.46 -17.75
N HIS A 203 16.08 7.73 -17.84
CA HIS A 203 16.76 8.26 -19.03
C HIS A 203 18.18 7.71 -19.14
N ALA A 204 18.92 7.67 -18.02
CA ALA A 204 20.25 7.07 -17.99
C ALA A 204 20.23 5.56 -18.32
N ILE A 205 19.19 4.84 -17.87
CA ILE A 205 18.98 3.44 -18.23
C ILE A 205 18.63 3.31 -19.72
N HIS A 206 17.81 4.20 -20.26
CA HIS A 206 17.45 4.21 -21.68
C HIS A 206 18.69 4.42 -22.57
N ASP A 207 19.51 5.43 -22.25
CA ASP A 207 20.76 5.71 -22.95
C ASP A 207 21.74 4.54 -22.90
N TRP A 208 21.85 3.90 -21.73
CA TRP A 208 22.63 2.67 -21.56
C TRP A 208 22.09 1.57 -22.47
N TRP A 209 20.78 1.30 -22.45
CA TRP A 209 20.18 0.27 -23.30
C TRP A 209 20.42 0.55 -24.78
N LEU A 210 20.26 1.80 -25.23
CA LEU A 210 20.53 2.19 -26.61
C LEU A 210 22.00 2.00 -27.00
N SER A 211 22.93 2.17 -26.07
CA SER A 211 24.38 1.99 -26.31
C SER A 211 24.80 0.54 -26.56
N LEU A 212 23.99 -0.44 -26.14
CA LEU A 212 24.31 -1.86 -26.29
C LEU A 212 24.19 -2.33 -27.75
N THR A 213 25.10 -3.22 -28.16
CA THR A 213 24.98 -3.92 -29.46
C THR A 213 23.79 -4.88 -29.46
N PRO A 214 23.27 -5.30 -30.63
CA PRO A 214 22.21 -6.30 -30.71
C PRO A 214 22.54 -7.61 -29.97
N GLU A 215 23.79 -8.06 -30.02
CA GLU A 215 24.25 -9.27 -29.33
C GLU A 215 24.23 -9.09 -27.81
N GLN A 216 24.62 -7.92 -27.32
CA GLN A 216 24.58 -7.57 -25.90
C GLN A 216 23.13 -7.46 -25.39
N LYS A 217 22.23 -6.81 -26.16
CA LYS A 217 20.79 -6.77 -25.83
C LYS A 217 20.19 -8.17 -25.75
N ALA A 218 20.50 -9.02 -26.73
CA ALA A 218 20.07 -10.40 -26.74
C ALA A 218 20.66 -11.21 -25.58
N GLN A 219 21.91 -10.93 -25.18
CA GLN A 219 22.52 -11.54 -24.00
C GLN A 219 21.77 -11.12 -22.72
N MET A 220 21.50 -9.83 -22.52
CA MET A 220 20.75 -9.34 -21.36
C MET A 220 19.35 -9.97 -21.26
N LEU A 221 18.62 -10.09 -22.37
CA LEU A 221 17.30 -10.75 -22.40
C LEU A 221 17.37 -12.27 -22.17
N ARG A 222 18.49 -12.90 -22.50
CA ARG A 222 18.70 -14.32 -22.22
C ARG A 222 19.00 -14.55 -20.75
N ASP A 223 19.95 -13.78 -20.21
CA ASP A 223 20.63 -14.07 -18.96
C ASP A 223 20.01 -13.34 -17.75
N HIS A 224 19.41 -12.17 -17.95
CA HIS A 224 18.76 -11.35 -16.91
C HIS A 224 17.37 -10.84 -17.30
N PRO A 225 16.45 -11.69 -17.80
CA PRO A 225 15.11 -11.23 -18.18
C PRO A 225 14.33 -10.62 -17.00
N ASP A 226 14.54 -11.12 -15.78
CA ASP A 226 13.92 -10.64 -14.53
C ASP A 226 14.30 -9.20 -14.21
N LYS A 227 15.55 -8.82 -14.51
CA LYS A 227 16.04 -7.46 -14.32
C LYS A 227 15.54 -6.56 -15.44
N ILE A 228 15.71 -6.97 -16.70
CA ILE A 228 15.34 -6.14 -17.85
C ILE A 228 13.82 -5.88 -17.92
N GLY A 229 13.00 -6.88 -17.61
CA GLY A 229 11.56 -6.80 -17.72
C GLY A 229 10.91 -5.76 -16.80
N ASN A 230 11.50 -5.54 -15.62
CA ASN A 230 10.97 -4.61 -14.62
C ASN A 230 11.80 -3.32 -14.49
N LEU A 231 12.78 -3.10 -15.37
CA LEU A 231 13.67 -1.95 -15.31
C LEU A 231 13.09 -0.75 -16.07
N ASN A 232 12.83 0.34 -15.35
CA ASN A 232 12.35 1.60 -15.90
C ASN A 232 13.41 2.23 -16.83
N GLY A 233 13.00 2.67 -18.03
CA GLY A 233 13.90 3.14 -19.10
C GLY A 233 14.15 2.13 -20.22
N ILE A 234 13.73 0.87 -20.04
CA ILE A 234 13.74 -0.13 -21.11
C ILE A 234 12.49 0.04 -21.99
N PRO A 235 12.62 0.03 -23.34
CA PRO A 235 11.46 0.14 -24.24
C PRO A 235 10.37 -0.89 -23.95
N THR A 236 9.11 -0.49 -24.11
CA THR A 236 7.93 -1.27 -23.74
C THR A 236 7.89 -2.65 -24.40
N GLY A 237 8.26 -2.74 -25.69
CA GLY A 237 8.34 -4.02 -26.39
C GLY A 237 9.36 -4.98 -25.78
N VAL A 238 10.50 -4.46 -25.32
CA VAL A 238 11.58 -5.23 -24.70
C VAL A 238 11.19 -5.68 -23.29
N GLN A 239 10.58 -4.79 -22.48
CA GLN A 239 10.03 -5.14 -21.18
C GLN A 239 9.02 -6.29 -21.32
N SER A 240 8.11 -6.16 -22.29
CA SER A 240 7.10 -7.17 -22.59
C SER A 240 7.71 -8.51 -22.98
N GLU A 241 8.71 -8.53 -23.86
CA GLU A 241 9.41 -9.76 -24.25
C GLU A 241 10.02 -10.47 -23.04
N ALA A 242 10.74 -9.73 -22.18
CA ALA A 242 11.38 -10.26 -20.99
C ALA A 242 10.36 -10.80 -19.98
N ASN A 243 9.32 -10.01 -19.67
CA ASN A 243 8.29 -10.39 -18.71
C ASN A 243 7.44 -11.57 -19.20
N LEU A 244 7.06 -11.60 -20.48
CA LEU A 244 6.33 -12.73 -21.07
C LEU A 244 7.14 -14.01 -21.06
N LYS A 245 8.48 -13.93 -21.22
CA LYS A 245 9.35 -15.09 -21.09
C LYS A 245 9.29 -15.68 -19.68
N ILE A 246 9.38 -14.84 -18.65
CA ILE A 246 9.30 -15.28 -17.24
C ILE A 246 7.92 -15.84 -16.92
N GLN A 247 6.86 -15.12 -17.30
CA GLN A 247 5.47 -15.55 -17.08
C GLN A 247 5.20 -16.93 -17.73
N LYS A 248 5.69 -17.16 -18.96
CA LYS A 248 5.57 -18.46 -19.62
C LYS A 248 6.38 -19.55 -18.94
N GLN A 249 7.56 -19.23 -18.40
CA GLN A 249 8.36 -20.17 -17.61
C GLN A 249 7.64 -20.57 -16.33
N ASP A 250 6.99 -19.62 -15.65
CA ASP A 250 6.20 -19.88 -14.43
C ASP A 250 5.00 -20.79 -14.72
N LEU A 251 4.29 -20.57 -15.84
CA LEU A 251 3.23 -21.49 -16.31
C LEU A 251 3.78 -22.88 -16.63
N ALA A 252 4.85 -22.95 -17.44
CA ALA A 252 5.43 -24.19 -17.91
C ALA A 252 5.95 -25.06 -16.76
N ARG A 253 6.53 -24.46 -15.72
CA ARG A 253 7.10 -25.20 -14.58
C ARG A 253 6.09 -26.13 -13.92
N VAL A 254 4.86 -25.67 -13.68
CA VAL A 254 3.80 -26.49 -13.07
C VAL A 254 3.13 -27.40 -14.10
N ASN A 255 2.88 -26.89 -15.32
CA ASN A 255 2.24 -27.69 -16.37
C ASN A 255 3.10 -28.90 -16.78
N SER A 256 4.40 -28.71 -16.98
CA SER A 256 5.33 -29.79 -17.31
C SER A 256 5.49 -30.79 -16.16
N ALA A 257 5.41 -30.34 -14.90
CA ALA A 257 5.39 -31.26 -13.77
C ALA A 257 4.11 -32.12 -13.77
N ALA A 258 2.95 -31.52 -14.05
CA ALA A 258 1.70 -32.26 -14.15
C ALA A 258 1.74 -33.29 -15.30
N GLU A 259 2.23 -32.88 -16.47
CA GLU A 259 2.38 -33.75 -17.65
C GLU A 259 3.36 -34.90 -17.40
N ALA A 260 4.56 -34.62 -16.88
CA ALA A 260 5.59 -35.64 -16.64
C ALA A 260 5.10 -36.72 -15.67
N HIS A 261 4.28 -36.34 -14.69
CA HIS A 261 3.74 -37.24 -13.68
C HIS A 261 2.34 -37.78 -14.01
N HIS A 262 1.76 -37.41 -15.15
CA HIS A 262 0.42 -37.83 -15.60
C HIS A 262 -0.68 -37.54 -14.55
N VAL A 263 -0.60 -36.37 -13.90
CA VAL A 263 -1.55 -35.89 -12.89
C VAL A 263 -2.17 -34.56 -13.35
N SER A 264 -3.22 -34.09 -12.65
CA SER A 264 -3.77 -32.76 -12.92
C SER A 264 -2.87 -31.66 -12.37
N VAL A 265 -2.96 -30.46 -12.95
CA VAL A 265 -2.33 -29.25 -12.40
C VAL A 265 -2.80 -28.99 -10.97
N ASP A 266 -4.07 -29.28 -10.65
CA ASP A 266 -4.59 -29.07 -9.29
C ASP A 266 -3.97 -30.02 -8.26
N GLU A 267 -3.65 -31.27 -8.63
CA GLU A 267 -2.89 -32.18 -7.77
C GLU A 267 -1.48 -31.63 -7.50
N VAL A 268 -0.80 -31.13 -8.55
CA VAL A 268 0.53 -30.52 -8.41
C VAL A 268 0.48 -29.28 -7.52
N ARG A 269 -0.56 -28.46 -7.64
CA ARG A 269 -0.76 -27.26 -6.80
C ARG A 269 -1.09 -27.60 -5.35
N ALA A 270 -1.81 -28.69 -5.11
CA ALA A 270 -2.17 -29.15 -3.77
C ALA A 270 -0.97 -29.80 -3.04
N HIS A 271 -0.09 -30.45 -3.79
CA HIS A 271 1.05 -31.21 -3.26
C HIS A 271 2.37 -30.94 -4.02
N PRO A 272 2.82 -29.67 -4.12
CA PRO A 272 3.98 -29.29 -4.94
C PRO A 272 5.26 -30.03 -4.55
N GLU A 273 5.41 -30.37 -3.27
CA GLU A 273 6.55 -31.08 -2.73
C GLU A 273 6.74 -32.48 -3.34
N LYS A 274 5.65 -33.14 -3.77
CA LYS A 274 5.71 -34.46 -4.42
C LYS A 274 6.29 -34.39 -5.84
N TYR A 275 6.31 -33.19 -6.43
CA TYR A 275 6.70 -32.93 -7.81
C TYR A 275 7.96 -32.06 -7.92
N GLY A 276 8.69 -31.88 -6.81
CA GLY A 276 9.91 -31.08 -6.76
C GLY A 276 9.68 -29.57 -6.88
N LEU A 277 8.48 -29.11 -6.56
CA LEU A 277 8.10 -27.69 -6.59
C LEU A 277 7.93 -27.13 -5.18
N THR A 278 8.03 -25.81 -5.07
CA THR A 278 7.89 -25.06 -3.83
C THR A 278 6.56 -24.30 -3.78
N ALA A 279 6.19 -23.80 -2.59
CA ALA A 279 5.05 -22.90 -2.45
C ALA A 279 5.22 -21.59 -3.26
N THR A 280 6.46 -21.13 -3.44
CA THR A 280 6.79 -19.99 -4.31
C THR A 280 6.49 -20.32 -5.76
N ASP A 281 6.84 -21.50 -6.26
CA ASP A 281 6.50 -21.92 -7.64
C ASP A 281 4.98 -21.89 -7.89
N ILE A 282 4.18 -22.33 -6.90
CA ILE A 282 2.72 -22.28 -6.99
C ILE A 282 2.18 -20.85 -6.96
N THR A 283 2.79 -19.99 -6.14
CA THR A 283 2.45 -18.55 -6.11
C THR A 283 2.74 -17.89 -7.44
N ARG A 284 3.92 -18.15 -8.02
CA ARG A 284 4.32 -17.64 -9.33
C ARG A 284 3.39 -18.13 -10.44
N TYR A 285 3.10 -19.43 -10.45
CA TYR A 285 2.13 -20.04 -11.38
C TYR A 285 0.76 -19.37 -11.29
N HIS A 286 0.25 -19.13 -10.08
CA HIS A 286 -1.04 -18.49 -9.88
C HIS A 286 -1.09 -17.08 -10.49
N ASN A 287 -0.10 -16.24 -10.17
CA ASN A 287 0.01 -14.91 -10.73
C ASN A 287 0.21 -14.95 -12.26
N ALA A 288 0.95 -15.94 -12.78
CA ALA A 288 1.11 -16.15 -14.22
C ALA A 288 -0.22 -16.47 -14.92
N VAL A 289 -1.09 -17.28 -14.30
CA VAL A 289 -2.43 -17.60 -14.81
C VAL A 289 -3.32 -16.35 -14.83
N GLU A 290 -3.33 -15.56 -13.76
CA GLU A 290 -4.15 -14.34 -13.71
C GLU A 290 -3.69 -13.29 -14.74
N VAL A 291 -2.37 -13.14 -14.93
CA VAL A 291 -1.83 -12.31 -16.01
C VAL A 291 -2.22 -12.86 -17.38
N GLN A 292 -2.18 -14.18 -17.59
CA GLN A 292 -2.58 -14.79 -18.86
C GLN A 292 -4.04 -14.48 -19.20
N LYS A 293 -4.95 -14.60 -18.22
CA LYS A 293 -6.37 -14.26 -18.41
C LYS A 293 -6.56 -12.82 -18.86
N ALA A 294 -5.86 -11.88 -18.21
CA ALA A 294 -5.91 -10.47 -18.57
C ALA A 294 -5.37 -10.21 -19.98
N LEU A 295 -4.22 -10.80 -20.34
CA LEU A 295 -3.65 -10.72 -21.70
C LEU A 295 -4.63 -11.27 -22.76
N ASP A 296 -5.24 -12.43 -22.49
CA ASP A 296 -6.22 -13.06 -23.38
C ASP A 296 -7.48 -12.21 -23.53
N ARG A 297 -7.98 -11.59 -22.44
CA ARG A 297 -9.10 -10.65 -22.49
C ARG A 297 -8.76 -9.44 -23.34
N TYR A 298 -7.64 -8.79 -23.06
CA TYR A 298 -7.31 -7.54 -23.71
C TYR A 298 -7.03 -7.76 -25.20
N GLY A 299 -6.31 -8.83 -25.56
CA GLY A 299 -6.06 -9.21 -26.95
C GLY A 299 -7.32 -9.63 -27.71
N ARG A 300 -8.36 -10.09 -27.02
CA ARG A 300 -9.65 -10.42 -27.64
C ARG A 300 -10.54 -9.19 -27.80
N ASP A 301 -10.70 -8.40 -26.75
CA ASP A 301 -11.77 -7.41 -26.62
C ASP A 301 -11.35 -5.97 -26.99
N ALA A 302 -10.06 -5.64 -26.97
CA ALA A 302 -9.58 -4.31 -27.35
C ALA A 302 -9.65 -4.13 -28.87
N LYS A 303 -10.22 -2.99 -29.30
CA LYS A 303 -10.43 -2.61 -30.69
C LYS A 303 -10.23 -1.11 -30.83
N ASP A 304 -9.41 -0.70 -31.80
CA ASP A 304 -9.34 0.70 -32.19
C ASP A 304 -10.56 1.11 -33.04
N SER A 305 -10.63 2.37 -33.45
CA SER A 305 -11.71 2.92 -34.29
C SER A 305 -11.86 2.23 -35.66
N ASN A 306 -10.82 1.54 -36.14
CA ASN A 306 -10.84 0.77 -37.37
C ASN A 306 -11.09 -0.73 -37.13
N ASN A 307 -11.54 -1.09 -35.92
CA ASN A 307 -11.81 -2.46 -35.47
C ASN A 307 -10.56 -3.38 -35.51
N ARG A 308 -9.35 -2.81 -35.41
CA ARG A 308 -8.10 -3.56 -35.33
C ARG A 308 -7.76 -3.86 -33.87
N THR A 309 -7.24 -5.05 -33.62
CA THR A 309 -6.72 -5.42 -32.30
C THR A 309 -5.36 -4.73 -32.09
N PRO A 310 -5.18 -3.93 -31.03
CA PRO A 310 -3.87 -3.39 -30.67
C PRO A 310 -2.94 -4.46 -30.13
N GLU A 311 -1.63 -4.20 -30.18
CA GLU A 311 -0.66 -5.02 -29.45
C GLU A 311 -0.85 -4.88 -27.93
N ILE A 312 -0.66 -5.98 -27.21
CA ILE A 312 -0.78 -6.02 -25.75
C ILE A 312 0.61 -6.30 -25.16
N PHE A 313 1.04 -5.47 -24.21
CA PHE A 313 2.38 -5.52 -23.62
C PHE A 313 2.33 -5.79 -22.13
N LEU A 314 3.11 -6.76 -21.65
CA LEU A 314 3.31 -7.01 -20.21
C LEU A 314 4.50 -6.17 -19.72
N LYS A 315 4.25 -4.91 -19.35
CA LYS A 315 5.29 -3.95 -18.97
C LYS A 315 5.98 -4.25 -17.64
N LYS A 316 5.24 -4.82 -16.68
CA LYS A 316 5.75 -5.20 -15.36
C LYS A 316 5.22 -6.56 -15.00
N TYR A 317 6.07 -7.39 -14.43
CA TYR A 317 5.70 -8.70 -13.91
C TYR A 317 6.64 -9.08 -12.77
N ASP A 318 6.14 -8.93 -11.54
CA ASP A 318 6.78 -9.42 -10.33
C ASP A 318 5.76 -10.28 -9.56
N PRO A 319 5.76 -11.60 -9.77
CA PRO A 319 4.78 -12.49 -9.16
C PRO A 319 5.01 -12.76 -7.67
N GLU A 320 6.13 -12.32 -7.09
CA GLU A 320 6.45 -12.53 -5.67
C GLU A 320 6.26 -11.27 -4.82
N ALA A 321 6.10 -10.10 -5.47
CA ALA A 321 5.82 -8.83 -4.83
C ALA A 321 4.70 -8.93 -3.77
N PHE A 322 4.87 -8.15 -2.71
CA PHE A 322 3.88 -7.96 -1.64
C PHE A 322 3.42 -9.28 -1.01
N GLY A 323 4.38 -10.15 -0.68
CA GLY A 323 4.11 -11.46 -0.08
C GLY A 323 3.38 -12.42 -1.01
N GLY A 324 3.61 -12.31 -2.33
CA GLY A 324 2.99 -13.15 -3.35
C GLY A 324 1.64 -12.66 -3.87
N LYS A 325 1.15 -11.48 -3.45
CA LYS A 325 -0.01 -10.83 -4.09
C LYS A 325 0.29 -10.43 -5.54
N GLY A 326 1.56 -10.22 -5.86
CA GLY A 326 2.07 -9.94 -7.20
C GLY A 326 1.88 -8.49 -7.62
N ALA A 327 2.75 -8.03 -8.52
CA ALA A 327 2.68 -6.73 -9.18
C ALA A 327 2.75 -6.93 -10.71
N ALA A 328 1.93 -6.20 -11.44
CA ALA A 328 1.97 -6.23 -12.90
C ALA A 328 1.45 -4.92 -13.52
N ALA A 329 1.85 -4.68 -14.76
CA ALA A 329 1.30 -3.61 -15.57
C ALA A 329 1.12 -4.11 -17.01
N ILE A 330 -0.06 -3.94 -17.57
CA ILE A 330 -0.39 -4.39 -18.93
C ILE A 330 -0.81 -3.18 -19.76
N ALA A 331 -0.14 -2.94 -20.87
CA ALA A 331 -0.49 -1.89 -21.82
C ALA A 331 -1.30 -2.45 -23.00
N ILE A 332 -2.40 -1.79 -23.32
CA ILE A 332 -3.19 -1.98 -24.54
C ILE A 332 -2.74 -0.89 -25.51
N GLY A 333 -2.06 -1.25 -26.59
CA GLY A 333 -1.33 -0.31 -27.46
C GLY A 333 0.05 0.06 -26.86
N ASN A 334 0.95 0.57 -27.71
CA ASN A 334 2.33 0.86 -27.31
C ASN A 334 2.48 2.31 -26.78
N PRO A 335 2.74 2.52 -25.48
CA PRO A 335 2.91 3.86 -24.90
C PRO A 335 4.18 4.56 -25.37
N ASP A 336 5.19 3.85 -25.91
CA ASP A 336 6.39 4.49 -26.47
C ASP A 336 6.09 5.23 -27.78
N THR A 337 4.95 4.95 -28.43
CA THR A 337 4.61 5.52 -29.75
C THR A 337 3.22 6.14 -29.83
N ALA A 338 2.37 5.91 -28.83
CA ALA A 338 1.00 6.41 -28.82
C ALA A 338 0.96 7.94 -28.68
N ASN A 339 0.02 8.59 -29.35
CA ASN A 339 -0.18 10.03 -29.20
C ASN A 339 -0.76 10.38 -27.82
N ASN A 340 -1.62 9.51 -27.29
CA ASN A 340 -2.15 9.64 -25.94
C ASN A 340 -1.88 8.37 -25.15
N THR A 341 -1.34 8.50 -23.95
CA THR A 341 -1.11 7.40 -23.02
C THR A 341 -1.92 7.64 -21.76
N THR A 342 -2.70 6.64 -21.35
CA THR A 342 -3.44 6.68 -20.09
C THR A 342 -2.93 5.62 -19.13
N VAL A 343 -2.63 5.98 -17.88
CA VAL A 343 -2.31 5.03 -16.81
C VAL A 343 -3.51 4.92 -15.88
N LYS A 344 -4.14 3.74 -15.85
CA LYS A 344 -5.25 3.41 -14.94
C LYS A 344 -4.71 2.76 -13.67
N VAL A 345 -4.97 3.37 -12.53
CA VAL A 345 -4.57 2.92 -11.19
C VAL A 345 -5.78 2.41 -10.43
N SER A 346 -5.79 1.11 -10.13
CA SER A 346 -6.85 0.46 -9.37
C SER A 346 -6.76 0.72 -7.85
N GLY A 347 -7.91 0.64 -7.18
CA GLY A 347 -8.04 0.85 -5.74
C GLY A 347 -7.96 -0.40 -4.86
N LEU A 348 -8.71 -0.39 -3.76
CA LEU A 348 -8.72 -1.41 -2.70
C LEU A 348 -8.97 -2.82 -3.24
N THR A 349 -8.51 -3.81 -2.47
CA THR A 349 -8.69 -5.26 -2.72
C THR A 349 -8.22 -5.74 -4.08
N THR A 350 -7.49 -4.91 -4.84
CA THR A 350 -6.93 -5.31 -6.12
C THR A 350 -5.55 -5.93 -5.96
N SER A 351 -5.35 -7.08 -6.59
CA SER A 351 -4.03 -7.72 -6.69
C SER A 351 -3.99 -8.63 -7.90
N VAL A 352 -2.77 -8.93 -8.36
CA VAL A 352 -2.58 -9.89 -9.46
C VAL A 352 -3.12 -11.24 -9.02
N LYS A 353 -2.79 -11.66 -7.80
CA LYS A 353 -3.29 -12.88 -7.18
C LYS A 353 -4.80 -12.88 -7.02
N GLY A 354 -5.43 -11.73 -6.77
CA GLY A 354 -6.89 -11.61 -6.68
C GLY A 354 -7.61 -11.74 -8.03
N GLY A 355 -6.89 -11.85 -9.15
CA GLY A 355 -7.47 -11.86 -10.50
C GLY A 355 -7.97 -10.49 -10.96
N SER A 356 -7.60 -9.41 -10.26
CA SER A 356 -8.15 -8.08 -10.49
C SER A 356 -7.71 -7.47 -11.82
N LEU A 357 -6.66 -7.99 -12.46
CA LEU A 357 -6.27 -7.60 -13.82
C LEU A 357 -7.30 -8.04 -14.87
N ASP A 358 -8.03 -9.14 -14.66
CA ASP A 358 -8.99 -9.67 -15.63
C ASP A 358 -10.34 -8.93 -15.60
N ASN A 359 -10.30 -7.60 -15.77
CA ASN A 359 -11.47 -6.72 -15.78
C ASN A 359 -11.63 -6.00 -17.14
N PRO A 360 -12.85 -5.57 -17.53
CA PRO A 360 -13.10 -4.95 -18.82
C PRO A 360 -12.74 -3.46 -18.88
N ASP A 361 -12.46 -2.79 -17.76
CA ASP A 361 -12.33 -1.34 -17.69
C ASP A 361 -11.23 -0.76 -18.61
N PRO A 362 -9.97 -1.26 -18.63
CA PRO A 362 -8.95 -0.69 -19.51
C PRO A 362 -9.29 -0.91 -20.99
N VAL A 363 -10.00 -2.01 -21.31
CA VAL A 363 -10.50 -2.29 -22.67
C VAL A 363 -11.58 -1.29 -23.05
N ASN A 364 -12.55 -1.05 -22.15
CA ASN A 364 -13.63 -0.11 -22.40
C ASN A 364 -13.08 1.31 -22.61
N LEU A 365 -12.13 1.73 -21.77
CA LEU A 365 -11.45 3.02 -21.90
C LEU A 365 -10.67 3.12 -23.22
N TYR A 366 -9.87 2.10 -23.57
CA TYR A 366 -9.11 2.09 -24.81
C TYR A 366 -10.02 2.21 -26.04
N ASN A 367 -11.10 1.42 -26.07
CA ASN A 367 -12.04 1.39 -27.19
C ASN A 367 -12.74 2.75 -27.34
N GLU A 368 -13.24 3.30 -26.24
CA GLU A 368 -13.97 4.57 -26.26
C GLU A 368 -13.03 5.75 -26.61
N ALA A 369 -11.81 5.80 -26.04
CA ALA A 369 -10.82 6.83 -26.38
C ALA A 369 -10.36 6.74 -27.85
N SER A 370 -10.32 5.53 -28.41
CA SER A 370 -10.01 5.33 -29.84
C SER A 370 -11.12 5.84 -30.76
N LEU A 371 -12.37 5.81 -30.31
CA LEU A 371 -13.52 6.38 -31.02
C LEU A 371 -13.59 7.91 -30.86
N ALA A 372 -13.21 8.44 -29.70
CA ALA A 372 -13.21 9.88 -29.40
C ALA A 372 -12.26 10.68 -30.34
N ASP A 373 -11.11 10.10 -30.69
CA ASP A 373 -10.23 10.66 -31.71
C ASP A 373 -9.64 9.56 -32.64
N PRO A 374 -10.33 9.24 -33.75
CA PRO A 374 -9.87 8.23 -34.70
C PRO A 374 -8.57 8.60 -35.43
N SER A 375 -8.12 9.86 -35.35
CA SER A 375 -6.90 10.35 -36.00
C SER A 375 -5.64 10.14 -35.16
N LYS A 376 -5.80 9.76 -33.88
CA LYS A 376 -4.71 9.58 -32.91
C LYS A 376 -4.62 8.14 -32.46
N SER A 377 -3.40 7.73 -32.11
CA SER A 377 -3.13 6.44 -31.48
C SER A 377 -3.19 6.57 -29.97
N ASN A 378 -3.82 5.61 -29.31
CA ASN A 378 -3.96 5.58 -27.85
C ASN A 378 -3.17 4.39 -27.26
N SER A 379 -2.75 4.52 -26.02
CA SER A 379 -2.30 3.41 -25.17
C SER A 379 -2.96 3.51 -23.80
N VAL A 380 -3.47 2.40 -23.28
CA VAL A 380 -4.01 2.32 -21.91
C VAL A 380 -3.19 1.30 -21.11
N VAL A 381 -2.50 1.78 -20.09
CA VAL A 381 -1.73 0.97 -19.14
C VAL A 381 -2.59 0.69 -17.91
N MET A 382 -3.04 -0.55 -17.75
CA MET A 382 -3.60 -1.04 -16.49
C MET A 382 -2.44 -1.28 -15.52
N TRP A 383 -2.31 -0.45 -14.49
CA TRP A 383 -1.20 -0.51 -13.54
C TRP A 383 -1.65 -1.08 -12.18
N MET A 384 -0.94 -2.12 -11.74
CA MET A 384 -1.16 -2.82 -10.47
C MET A 384 0.20 -3.06 -9.80
N GLY A 385 0.82 -1.96 -9.34
CA GLY A 385 2.21 -1.97 -8.89
C GLY A 385 2.44 -1.75 -7.40
N TYR A 386 1.41 -1.82 -6.56
CA TYR A 386 1.50 -1.58 -5.11
C TYR A 386 0.69 -2.59 -4.29
N ASP A 387 1.03 -2.74 -3.00
CA ASP A 387 0.25 -3.54 -2.05
C ASP A 387 -1.05 -2.82 -1.70
N ALA A 388 -2.09 -3.04 -2.51
CA ALA A 388 -3.40 -2.47 -2.24
C ALA A 388 -3.93 -3.01 -0.89
N PRO A 389 -4.55 -2.16 -0.07
CA PRO A 389 -5.09 -2.59 1.20
C PRO A 389 -6.14 -3.70 1.02
N ASP A 390 -6.06 -4.74 1.84
CA ASP A 390 -7.22 -5.62 2.07
C ASP A 390 -8.32 -4.81 2.78
N ASP A 391 -9.59 -5.25 2.74
CA ASP A 391 -10.79 -4.52 3.23
C ASP A 391 -10.62 -3.84 4.61
N GLN A 392 -9.66 -4.26 5.43
CA GLN A 392 -9.42 -3.83 6.81
C GLN A 392 -8.41 -2.66 6.98
N ALA A 393 -7.83 -2.10 5.90
CA ALA A 393 -6.75 -1.09 5.97
C ALA A 393 -7.05 0.26 5.26
N VAL A 394 -8.30 0.48 4.84
CA VAL A 394 -8.76 1.61 3.99
C VAL A 394 -8.49 3.02 4.55
N ALA A 395 -8.41 3.18 5.87
CA ALA A 395 -8.44 4.51 6.49
C ALA A 395 -7.06 5.12 6.81
N VAL A 396 -5.97 4.48 6.37
CA VAL A 396 -4.60 4.93 6.65
C VAL A 396 -3.87 5.21 5.32
N PRO A 397 -3.28 6.39 5.12
CA PRO A 397 -2.68 6.78 3.85
C PRO A 397 -1.34 6.09 3.55
N ASN A 398 -0.74 5.36 4.50
CA ASN A 398 0.60 4.80 4.33
C ASN A 398 0.75 3.89 3.10
N MET A 399 -0.28 3.09 2.77
CA MET A 399 -0.25 2.23 1.58
C MET A 399 -0.39 3.06 0.30
N ALA A 400 -1.23 4.11 0.30
CA ALA A 400 -1.32 5.07 -0.80
C ALA A 400 0.02 5.78 -1.03
N ARG A 401 0.69 6.26 0.04
CA ARG A 401 2.01 6.90 -0.06
C ARG A 401 3.10 5.97 -0.57
N HIS A 402 3.13 4.71 -0.13
CA HIS A 402 4.09 3.74 -0.65
C HIS A 402 3.81 3.41 -2.12
N GLY A 403 2.53 3.20 -2.47
CA GLY A 403 2.12 3.03 -3.85
C GLY A 403 2.42 4.25 -4.72
N ALA A 404 2.34 5.45 -4.15
CA ALA A 404 2.59 6.72 -4.82
C ALA A 404 4.06 6.90 -5.22
N GLU A 405 5.00 6.49 -4.36
CA GLU A 405 6.43 6.45 -4.70
C GLU A 405 6.70 5.54 -5.90
N LEU A 406 6.11 4.33 -5.89
CA LEU A 406 6.25 3.36 -6.98
C LEU A 406 5.56 3.84 -8.27
N LEU A 407 4.37 4.41 -8.15
CA LEU A 407 3.59 4.94 -9.27
C LEU A 407 4.32 6.12 -9.92
N ALA A 408 4.83 7.08 -9.14
CA ALA A 408 5.57 8.22 -9.65
C ALA A 408 6.80 7.78 -10.46
N ALA A 409 7.54 6.78 -9.96
CA ALA A 409 8.68 6.21 -10.67
C ALA A 409 8.27 5.53 -12.00
N ASP A 410 7.21 4.72 -11.99
CA ASP A 410 6.76 3.97 -13.17
C ASP A 410 6.12 4.89 -14.23
N VAL A 411 5.35 5.89 -13.82
CA VAL A 411 4.70 6.86 -14.71
C VAL A 411 5.75 7.78 -15.34
N ASN A 412 6.66 8.36 -14.55
CA ASN A 412 7.72 9.22 -15.07
C ASN A 412 8.67 8.49 -16.03
N ALA A 413 8.82 7.17 -15.89
CA ALA A 413 9.64 6.36 -16.79
C ALA A 413 9.04 6.19 -18.19
N LEU A 414 7.74 6.46 -18.40
CA LEU A 414 7.12 6.42 -19.73
C LEU A 414 7.75 7.44 -20.68
N ASP A 415 8.07 8.63 -20.16
CA ASP A 415 8.69 9.71 -20.92
C ASP A 415 10.11 9.33 -21.42
N ALA A 416 10.83 8.51 -20.67
CA ALA A 416 12.20 8.13 -21.00
C ALA A 416 12.32 7.28 -22.27
N THR A 417 11.28 6.53 -22.64
CA THR A 417 11.26 5.66 -23.83
C THR A 417 10.34 6.18 -24.94
N HIS A 418 9.57 7.24 -24.67
CA HIS A 418 8.58 7.75 -25.59
C HIS A 418 9.21 8.44 -26.82
N LEU A 419 8.63 8.20 -27.99
CA LEU A 419 9.09 8.73 -29.28
C LEU A 419 8.17 9.86 -29.75
N GLY A 420 8.59 11.09 -29.52
CA GLY A 420 7.89 12.29 -29.95
C GLY A 420 7.13 12.96 -28.80
N SER A 421 5.98 13.56 -29.10
CA SER A 421 5.10 14.16 -28.09
C SER A 421 3.96 13.20 -27.76
N SER A 422 3.73 12.95 -26.47
CA SER A 422 2.58 12.20 -25.94
C SER A 422 1.80 13.09 -24.99
N HIS A 423 0.49 12.91 -24.96
CA HIS A 423 -0.38 13.40 -23.89
C HIS A 423 -0.57 12.28 -22.85
N LEU A 424 -0.14 12.52 -21.61
CA LEU A 424 -0.20 11.56 -20.52
C LEU A 424 -1.32 11.90 -19.54
N THR A 425 -2.31 11.00 -19.46
CA THR A 425 -3.39 11.08 -18.48
C THR A 425 -3.21 9.99 -17.41
N VAL A 426 -3.36 10.34 -16.13
CA VAL A 426 -3.36 9.34 -15.04
C VAL A 426 -4.73 9.29 -14.39
N ILE A 427 -5.38 8.12 -14.43
CA ILE A 427 -6.71 7.90 -13.86
C ILE A 427 -6.60 7.04 -12.61
N GLY A 428 -6.97 7.61 -11.46
CA GLY A 428 -7.04 6.89 -10.19
C GLY A 428 -8.48 6.57 -9.80
N HIS A 429 -8.77 5.30 -9.52
CA HIS A 429 -10.08 4.84 -9.06
C HIS A 429 -10.08 4.41 -7.60
N SER A 430 -11.07 4.87 -6.83
CA SER A 430 -11.20 4.52 -5.41
C SER A 430 -9.92 4.88 -4.65
N TYR A 431 -9.35 3.99 -3.84
CA TYR A 431 -8.06 4.22 -3.16
C TYR A 431 -6.89 4.53 -4.12
N GLY A 432 -6.96 4.09 -5.39
CA GLY A 432 -6.00 4.45 -6.43
C GLY A 432 -6.01 5.95 -6.74
N SER A 433 -7.13 6.64 -6.51
CA SER A 433 -7.20 8.11 -6.63
C SER A 433 -6.36 8.81 -5.55
N THR A 434 -6.34 8.30 -4.32
CA THR A 434 -5.46 8.80 -3.26
C THR A 434 -3.99 8.53 -3.60
N THR A 435 -3.67 7.33 -4.10
CA THR A 435 -2.32 6.98 -4.58
C THR A 435 -1.84 7.92 -5.68
N VAL A 436 -2.71 8.25 -6.65
CA VAL A 436 -2.41 9.20 -7.73
C VAL A 436 -2.20 10.62 -7.20
N ALA A 437 -3.05 11.08 -6.28
CA ALA A 437 -2.91 12.39 -5.64
C ALA A 437 -1.60 12.51 -4.86
N ASP A 438 -1.26 11.49 -4.07
CA ASP A 438 0.00 11.44 -3.32
C ASP A 438 1.21 11.37 -4.25
N ALA A 439 1.11 10.65 -5.38
CA ALA A 439 2.20 10.54 -6.35
C ALA A 439 2.53 11.91 -6.97
N ALA A 440 1.50 12.68 -7.32
CA ALA A 440 1.65 14.02 -7.86
C ALA A 440 2.16 15.02 -6.81
N ALA A 441 1.54 15.03 -5.62
CA ALA A 441 1.85 16.02 -4.58
C ALA A 441 3.13 15.75 -3.78
N GLY A 442 3.42 14.48 -3.50
CA GLY A 442 4.52 14.08 -2.61
C GLY A 442 5.74 13.49 -3.31
N PHE A 443 5.57 12.90 -4.49
CA PHE A 443 6.61 12.09 -5.14
C PHE A 443 6.99 12.55 -6.56
N GLY A 444 6.45 13.68 -7.02
CA GLY A 444 6.87 14.31 -8.27
C GLY A 444 6.47 13.54 -9.53
N MET A 445 5.36 12.80 -9.49
CA MET A 445 4.75 12.23 -10.69
C MET A 445 4.36 13.37 -11.65
N ARG A 446 4.71 13.22 -12.92
CA ARG A 446 4.35 14.17 -13.99
C ARG A 446 3.29 13.56 -14.89
N ALA A 447 2.26 14.34 -15.17
CA ALA A 447 1.18 14.02 -16.12
C ALA A 447 0.67 15.32 -16.72
N ASP A 448 0.07 15.26 -17.92
CA ASP A 448 -0.62 16.40 -18.52
C ASP A 448 -1.98 16.60 -17.85
N ASP A 449 -2.73 15.51 -17.67
CA ASP A 449 -4.02 15.50 -17.00
C ASP A 449 -4.11 14.41 -15.92
N VAL A 450 -4.90 14.67 -14.88
CA VAL A 450 -5.23 13.68 -13.85
C VAL A 450 -6.73 13.56 -13.72
N VAL A 451 -7.22 12.32 -13.62
CA VAL A 451 -8.64 12.03 -13.39
C VAL A 451 -8.80 11.22 -12.12
N LEU A 452 -9.61 11.71 -11.18
CA LEU A 452 -9.95 11.01 -9.94
C LEU A 452 -11.41 10.60 -9.97
N ILE A 453 -11.67 9.29 -9.91
CA ILE A 453 -13.03 8.75 -9.92
C ILE A 453 -13.32 7.94 -8.66
N GLY A 454 -14.51 8.14 -8.09
CA GLY A 454 -14.91 7.45 -6.85
C GLY A 454 -13.96 7.74 -5.69
N SER A 455 -13.39 8.94 -5.61
CA SER A 455 -12.28 9.24 -4.70
C SER A 455 -12.71 9.30 -3.23
N PRO A 456 -12.08 8.53 -2.32
CA PRO A 456 -12.28 8.68 -0.88
C PRO A 456 -11.47 9.85 -0.28
N GLY A 457 -10.74 10.61 -1.11
CA GLY A 457 -9.94 11.77 -0.74
C GLY A 457 -8.52 11.74 -1.32
N THR A 458 -7.80 12.86 -1.19
CA THR A 458 -6.49 13.12 -1.83
C THR A 458 -5.25 13.20 -0.92
N ASP A 459 -5.35 12.75 0.33
CA ASP A 459 -4.33 12.75 1.40
C ASP A 459 -3.36 13.94 1.38
N LEU A 460 -2.22 13.82 0.69
CA LEU A 460 -1.18 14.86 0.61
C LEU A 460 -1.62 16.09 -0.18
N ALA A 461 -2.42 15.92 -1.24
CA ALA A 461 -2.93 17.05 -2.03
C ALA A 461 -4.13 17.69 -1.33
N LYS A 462 -4.09 19.01 -1.13
CA LYS A 462 -5.16 19.81 -0.50
C LYS A 462 -5.91 20.67 -1.52
N SER A 463 -5.36 20.80 -2.72
CA SER A 463 -5.92 21.53 -3.84
C SER A 463 -5.42 20.95 -5.17
N ALA A 464 -6.03 21.36 -6.28
CA ALA A 464 -5.57 21.00 -7.62
C ALA A 464 -4.15 21.50 -7.92
N ALA A 465 -3.71 22.59 -7.29
CA ALA A 465 -2.36 23.13 -7.46
C ALA A 465 -1.27 22.19 -6.96
N ASP A 466 -1.57 21.36 -5.95
CA ASP A 466 -0.63 20.39 -5.38
C ASP A 466 -0.32 19.23 -6.34
N PHE A 467 -1.04 19.09 -7.46
CA PHE A 467 -0.73 18.09 -8.48
C PHE A 467 0.43 18.50 -9.39
N HIS A 468 0.84 19.78 -9.36
CA HIS A 468 1.95 20.32 -10.15
C HIS A 468 1.83 20.05 -11.66
N LEU A 469 0.60 20.06 -12.19
CA LEU A 469 0.33 19.85 -13.62
C LEU A 469 0.95 20.98 -14.47
N PRO A 470 1.37 20.69 -15.71
CA PRO A 470 1.95 21.69 -16.60
C PRO A 470 0.90 22.76 -16.99
N PRO A 471 1.33 23.90 -17.55
CA PRO A 471 0.39 24.89 -18.09
C PRO A 471 -0.57 24.26 -19.12
N GLY A 472 -1.87 24.36 -18.87
CA GLY A 472 -2.91 23.73 -19.70
C GLY A 472 -3.29 22.31 -19.26
N GLY A 473 -2.64 21.77 -18.23
CA GLY A 473 -3.03 20.53 -17.58
C GLY A 473 -4.15 20.73 -16.57
N HIS A 474 -5.01 19.73 -16.44
CA HIS A 474 -6.25 19.81 -15.66
C HIS A 474 -6.42 18.60 -14.72
N LEU A 475 -6.97 18.90 -13.54
CA LEU A 475 -7.46 17.88 -12.61
C LEU A 475 -8.96 17.69 -12.83
N TYR A 476 -9.37 16.52 -13.30
CA TYR A 476 -10.76 16.14 -13.50
C TYR A 476 -11.25 15.21 -12.40
N VAL A 477 -12.53 15.35 -12.01
CA VAL A 477 -13.13 14.54 -10.95
C VAL A 477 -14.49 14.00 -11.37
N GLY A 478 -14.63 12.68 -11.34
CA GLY A 478 -15.91 11.99 -11.52
C GLY A 478 -16.38 11.45 -10.17
N ALA A 479 -17.47 12.01 -9.67
CA ALA A 479 -18.05 11.62 -8.39
C ALA A 479 -19.54 11.36 -8.59
N ALA A 480 -19.93 10.10 -8.74
CA ALA A 480 -21.34 9.75 -8.82
C ALA A 480 -22.02 10.05 -7.48
N SER A 481 -23.21 10.65 -7.52
CA SER A 481 -23.99 11.05 -6.34
C SER A 481 -24.34 9.87 -5.46
N THR A 482 -24.52 8.70 -6.06
CA THR A 482 -24.84 7.43 -5.41
C THR A 482 -23.59 6.65 -5.00
N ASP A 483 -22.38 7.13 -5.30
CA ASP A 483 -21.14 6.50 -4.85
C ASP A 483 -20.78 6.95 -3.42
N PRO A 484 -20.99 6.10 -2.41
CA PRO A 484 -20.75 6.43 -1.00
C PRO A 484 -19.26 6.68 -0.68
N VAL A 485 -18.34 6.17 -1.50
CA VAL A 485 -16.89 6.35 -1.27
C VAL A 485 -16.50 7.81 -1.50
N THR A 486 -17.15 8.50 -2.43
CA THR A 486 -16.88 9.92 -2.74
C THR A 486 -17.14 10.86 -1.57
N TYR A 487 -17.89 10.41 -0.56
CA TYR A 487 -18.24 11.21 0.62
C TYR A 487 -17.25 11.03 1.78
N LEU A 488 -16.21 10.21 1.62
CA LEU A 488 -15.26 9.89 2.70
C LEU A 488 -14.14 10.91 2.88
N GLY A 489 -13.85 11.73 1.87
CA GLY A 489 -12.70 12.62 1.88
C GLY A 489 -12.95 13.92 2.61
N ARG A 490 -12.89 14.00 3.95
CA ARG A 490 -12.70 15.30 4.66
C ARG A 490 -12.01 15.10 6.02
N GLU A 491 -10.89 15.82 6.24
CA GLU A 491 -10.10 15.80 7.50
C GLU A 491 -10.93 16.09 8.79
N HIS A 492 -12.08 16.76 8.65
CA HIS A 492 -12.97 17.09 9.78
C HIS A 492 -13.79 15.88 10.31
N MET A 493 -13.84 14.76 9.60
CA MET A 493 -14.54 13.55 10.07
C MET A 493 -13.65 12.64 10.93
N THR A 494 -12.34 12.85 10.89
CA THR A 494 -11.36 11.83 11.29
C THR A 494 -10.32 12.31 12.28
N GLY A 495 -10.08 13.62 12.39
CA GLY A 495 -9.00 14.18 13.20
C GLY A 495 -7.64 14.09 12.52
N PRO A 496 -6.61 14.79 13.03
CA PRO A 496 -5.30 14.89 12.37
C PRO A 496 -4.67 13.52 12.10
N GLY A 497 -4.33 13.24 10.83
CA GLY A 497 -3.63 12.01 10.42
C GLY A 497 -4.51 10.75 10.28
N LEU A 498 -5.83 10.90 10.27
CA LEU A 498 -6.80 9.83 9.99
C LEU A 498 -7.64 10.23 8.76
N GLY A 499 -8.03 9.26 7.92
CA GLY A 499 -8.75 9.53 6.66
C GLY A 499 -7.82 9.78 5.48
N LEU A 500 -8.39 9.79 4.27
CA LEU A 500 -7.64 9.93 3.02
C LEU A 500 -7.66 11.37 2.49
N GLY A 501 -7.75 12.39 3.35
CA GLY A 501 -7.61 13.79 2.93
C GLY A 501 -8.88 14.48 2.45
N ALA A 502 -8.72 15.49 1.58
CA ALA A 502 -9.79 16.36 1.09
C ALA A 502 -10.57 15.71 -0.06
N ASP A 503 -11.85 16.05 -0.19
CA ASP A 503 -12.72 15.60 -1.29
C ASP A 503 -12.45 16.49 -2.50
N PRO A 504 -11.94 15.94 -3.61
CA PRO A 504 -11.57 16.73 -4.77
C PRO A 504 -12.78 17.22 -5.58
N SER A 505 -14.02 16.82 -5.25
CA SER A 505 -15.25 17.24 -5.93
C SER A 505 -15.89 18.52 -5.35
N ILE A 506 -15.31 19.08 -4.29
CA ILE A 506 -15.87 20.24 -3.58
C ILE A 506 -15.50 21.55 -4.28
N ASP A 507 -16.38 22.53 -4.15
CA ASP A 507 -16.10 23.88 -4.64
C ASP A 507 -14.85 24.46 -3.95
N GLY A 508 -14.02 25.17 -4.70
CA GLY A 508 -12.76 25.72 -4.22
C GLY A 508 -11.56 24.77 -4.22
N TYR A 509 -11.71 23.47 -4.51
CA TYR A 509 -10.56 22.56 -4.65
C TYR A 509 -9.70 22.88 -5.89
N GLY A 510 -10.33 23.43 -6.94
CA GLY A 510 -9.68 23.80 -8.20
C GLY A 510 -9.71 22.71 -9.27
N SER A 511 -10.48 21.64 -9.06
CA SER A 511 -10.73 20.59 -10.05
C SER A 511 -11.84 20.97 -11.04
N THR A 512 -11.93 20.28 -12.17
CA THR A 512 -13.09 20.27 -13.07
C THR A 512 -13.90 19.00 -12.80
N ARG A 513 -15.13 19.15 -12.29
CA ARG A 513 -16.02 18.00 -12.08
C ARG A 513 -16.75 17.68 -13.39
N PHE A 514 -16.90 16.39 -13.71
CA PHE A 514 -17.62 15.92 -14.89
C PHE A 514 -18.78 14.98 -14.53
N ASP A 515 -19.73 14.88 -15.44
CA ASP A 515 -20.91 14.01 -15.36
C ASP A 515 -20.50 12.54 -15.21
N ALA A 516 -20.83 11.92 -14.09
CA ALA A 516 -20.41 10.56 -13.74
C ALA A 516 -21.51 9.68 -13.11
N GLU A 517 -22.78 10.09 -13.19
CA GLU A 517 -23.93 9.33 -12.75
C GLU A 517 -24.12 8.04 -13.59
N SER A 518 -24.77 7.04 -13.00
CA SER A 518 -25.15 5.78 -13.64
C SER A 518 -26.67 5.70 -13.79
N SER A 519 -27.19 5.23 -14.93
CA SER A 519 -28.64 5.19 -15.16
C SER A 519 -29.41 4.28 -14.19
N LEU A 520 -28.72 3.31 -13.58
CA LEU A 520 -29.31 2.38 -12.64
C LEU A 520 -29.45 2.97 -11.23
N ARG A 521 -28.73 4.05 -10.91
CA ARG A 521 -28.71 4.76 -9.62
C ARG A 521 -28.76 3.82 -8.42
N ASP A 522 -27.80 2.91 -8.35
CA ASP A 522 -27.71 1.92 -7.29
C ASP A 522 -26.59 2.31 -6.33
N TYR A 523 -27.00 2.83 -5.17
CA TYR A 523 -26.17 3.25 -4.04
C TYR A 523 -25.15 2.20 -3.57
N GLY A 524 -25.30 0.92 -3.94
CA GLY A 524 -24.36 -0.15 -3.60
C GLY A 524 -23.35 -0.52 -4.69
N THR A 525 -23.60 -0.17 -5.96
CA THR A 525 -22.80 -0.68 -7.09
C THR A 525 -22.16 0.40 -7.95
N ASP A 526 -22.64 1.64 -7.91
CA ASP A 526 -22.15 2.73 -8.78
C ASP A 526 -20.65 3.04 -8.57
N HIS A 527 -20.09 2.74 -7.39
CA HIS A 527 -18.64 2.85 -7.15
C HIS A 527 -17.79 2.06 -8.15
N SER A 528 -18.31 0.96 -8.70
CA SER A 528 -17.59 0.10 -9.65
C SER A 528 -18.01 0.33 -11.11
N ARG A 529 -18.83 1.35 -11.41
CA ARG A 529 -19.47 1.52 -12.71
C ARG A 529 -18.90 2.62 -13.61
N TYR A 530 -17.90 3.36 -13.15
CA TYR A 530 -17.31 4.47 -13.91
C TYR A 530 -16.82 4.10 -15.32
N PHE A 531 -16.50 2.83 -15.59
CA PHE A 531 -16.05 2.32 -16.89
C PHE A 531 -17.11 1.52 -17.66
N GLU A 532 -18.38 1.55 -17.24
CA GLU A 532 -19.46 0.87 -17.96
C GLU A 532 -19.69 1.49 -19.34
N LYS A 533 -19.86 0.64 -20.35
CA LYS A 533 -20.06 1.07 -21.75
C LYS A 533 -21.36 1.86 -21.89
N GLY A 534 -21.26 3.05 -22.48
CA GLY A 534 -22.40 3.94 -22.68
C GLY A 534 -22.64 4.92 -21.53
N SER A 535 -21.92 4.79 -20.41
CA SER A 535 -22.01 5.74 -19.30
C SER A 535 -21.39 7.09 -19.69
N GLU A 536 -21.95 8.17 -19.14
CA GLU A 536 -21.37 9.52 -19.22
C GLU A 536 -19.94 9.57 -18.63
N SER A 537 -19.69 8.82 -17.55
CA SER A 537 -18.36 8.74 -16.94
C SER A 537 -17.31 8.20 -17.93
N LEU A 538 -17.58 7.07 -18.60
CA LEU A 538 -16.65 6.50 -19.56
C LEU A 538 -16.44 7.43 -20.76
N TYR A 539 -17.52 8.04 -21.26
CA TYR A 539 -17.47 9.01 -22.35
C TYR A 539 -16.55 10.19 -22.01
N ASN A 540 -16.72 10.77 -20.83
CA ASN A 540 -15.91 11.90 -20.36
C ASN A 540 -14.44 11.52 -20.13
N MET A 541 -14.20 10.35 -19.53
CA MET A 541 -12.83 9.84 -19.37
C MET A 541 -12.17 9.58 -20.72
N ALA A 542 -12.90 9.15 -21.74
CA ALA A 542 -12.38 8.94 -23.08
C ALA A 542 -12.02 10.25 -23.80
N ASP A 543 -12.82 11.31 -23.63
CA ASP A 543 -12.48 12.65 -24.12
C ASP A 543 -11.19 13.17 -23.47
N ILE A 544 -11.06 13.05 -22.15
CA ILE A 544 -9.84 13.45 -21.44
C ILE A 544 -8.64 12.60 -21.89
N ALA A 545 -8.79 11.28 -21.90
CA ALA A 545 -7.74 10.33 -22.29
C ALA A 545 -7.28 10.50 -23.74
N SER A 546 -8.13 11.05 -24.62
CA SER A 546 -7.79 11.34 -26.01
C SER A 546 -7.24 12.76 -26.24
N GLY A 547 -7.05 13.54 -25.17
CA GLY A 547 -6.48 14.89 -25.20
C GLY A 547 -7.48 16.01 -25.47
N HIS A 548 -8.78 15.75 -25.27
CA HIS A 548 -9.90 16.65 -25.58
C HIS A 548 -10.76 16.97 -24.35
N GLY A 549 -10.20 16.92 -23.14
CA GLY A 549 -10.92 17.20 -21.89
C GLY A 549 -11.49 18.63 -21.82
N ASP A 550 -10.92 19.57 -22.57
CA ASP A 550 -11.41 20.95 -22.73
C ASP A 550 -12.80 21.01 -23.41
N ARG A 551 -13.18 19.97 -24.16
CA ARG A 551 -14.49 19.87 -24.82
C ARG A 551 -15.62 19.56 -23.85
N LEU A 552 -15.34 19.01 -22.67
CA LEU A 552 -16.38 18.63 -21.70
C LEU A 552 -17.32 19.80 -21.40
N GLN A 553 -16.77 20.99 -21.16
CA GLN A 553 -17.58 22.19 -20.89
C GLN A 553 -18.44 22.59 -22.09
N GLN A 554 -17.90 22.48 -23.30
CA GLN A 554 -18.59 22.83 -24.54
C GLN A 554 -19.73 21.85 -24.86
N ASN A 555 -19.52 20.58 -24.52
CA ASN A 555 -20.47 19.50 -24.71
C ASN A 555 -21.50 19.41 -23.58
N GLY A 556 -21.39 20.26 -22.55
CA GLY A 556 -22.30 20.26 -21.40
C GLY A 556 -22.12 19.03 -20.51
N MET A 557 -20.91 18.45 -20.48
CA MET A 557 -20.57 17.25 -19.72
C MET A 557 -19.84 17.54 -18.39
N THR A 558 -19.78 18.82 -18.00
CA THR A 558 -19.27 19.26 -16.68
C THR A 558 -20.41 19.27 -15.66
N ALA A 559 -20.13 18.74 -14.47
CA ALA A 559 -21.05 18.77 -13.34
C ALA A 559 -20.74 19.94 -12.40
N GLU A 560 -21.75 20.43 -11.68
CA GLU A 560 -21.53 21.43 -10.63
C GLU A 560 -20.77 20.81 -9.43
N HIS A 561 -19.86 21.57 -8.81
CA HIS A 561 -19.16 21.13 -7.61
C HIS A 561 -20.08 20.95 -6.41
N ARG A 562 -19.68 20.08 -5.47
CA ARG A 562 -20.40 19.90 -4.21
C ARG A 562 -20.16 21.07 -3.26
N SER A 563 -21.15 21.39 -2.44
CA SER A 563 -21.02 22.44 -1.42
C SER A 563 -20.34 21.94 -0.13
N ASP A 564 -19.70 22.85 0.62
CA ASP A 564 -18.96 22.51 1.85
C ASP A 564 -19.85 22.40 3.12
N HIS A 565 -21.16 22.69 3.05
CA HIS A 565 -22.00 22.83 4.25
C HIS A 565 -22.64 21.50 4.71
N TRP A 566 -22.31 20.94 5.89
CA TRP A 566 -23.16 19.90 6.51
C TRP A 566 -22.98 19.58 8.02
N TYR A 567 -24.12 19.57 8.74
CA TYR A 567 -24.40 18.75 9.93
C TYR A 567 -25.88 18.32 9.89
N ALA A 568 -26.18 17.01 9.92
CA ALA A 568 -27.54 16.51 10.10
C ALA A 568 -27.81 16.20 11.58
N LYS A 569 -28.87 16.80 12.15
CA LYS A 569 -29.33 16.46 13.51
C LYS A 569 -30.33 15.32 13.43
N VAL A 570 -29.86 14.10 13.71
CA VAL A 570 -30.73 12.93 13.77
C VAL A 570 -31.27 12.80 15.20
N PRO A 571 -32.59 12.90 15.43
CA PRO A 571 -33.15 12.72 16.75
C PRO A 571 -32.91 11.28 17.23
N VAL A 572 -32.45 11.13 18.47
CA VAL A 572 -32.35 9.81 19.11
C VAL A 572 -33.76 9.27 19.27
N VAL A 573 -34.02 8.06 18.79
CA VAL A 573 -35.34 7.41 18.91
C VAL A 573 -35.26 6.20 19.83
N ILE A 574 -36.30 6.01 20.66
CA ILE A 574 -36.50 4.77 21.44
C ILE A 574 -37.39 3.85 20.61
N PRO A 575 -36.95 2.61 20.29
CA PRO A 575 -37.81 1.64 19.63
C PRO A 575 -38.95 1.21 20.57
N THR A 576 -40.19 1.29 20.11
CA THR A 576 -41.34 0.73 20.82
C THR A 576 -42.15 -0.20 19.91
N PRO A 577 -43.01 -1.09 20.45
CA PRO A 577 -43.91 -1.93 19.65
C PRO A 577 -44.87 -1.16 18.74
N MET A 578 -45.05 0.15 19.00
CA MET A 578 -45.93 1.06 18.26
C MET A 578 -45.16 1.94 17.27
N GLY A 579 -43.84 1.76 17.13
CA GLY A 579 -42.94 2.56 16.31
C GLY A 579 -41.89 3.34 17.10
N PRO A 580 -40.88 3.92 16.43
CA PRO A 580 -39.83 4.70 17.08
C PRO A 580 -40.39 6.02 17.62
N ILE A 581 -40.09 6.34 18.89
CA ILE A 581 -40.47 7.62 19.53
C ILE A 581 -39.22 8.49 19.68
N PRO A 582 -39.18 9.72 19.15
CA PRO A 582 -38.08 10.66 19.35
C PRO A 582 -37.92 11.04 20.83
N VAL A 583 -36.69 11.01 21.32
CA VAL A 583 -36.34 11.51 22.65
C VAL A 583 -36.18 13.04 22.56
N PRO A 584 -37.00 13.82 23.29
CA PRO A 584 -36.94 15.28 23.25
C PRO A 584 -35.58 15.81 23.71
N GLY A 585 -34.98 16.71 22.93
CA GLY A 585 -33.72 17.39 23.30
C GLY A 585 -32.44 16.60 23.05
N THR A 586 -32.52 15.37 22.52
CA THR A 586 -31.34 14.56 22.16
C THR A 586 -31.30 14.30 20.67
N SER A 587 -30.26 14.80 20.02
CA SER A 587 -29.94 14.48 18.64
C SER A 587 -28.50 14.00 18.56
N ILE A 588 -28.27 12.93 17.82
CA ILE A 588 -26.92 12.60 17.37
C ILE A 588 -26.68 13.51 16.16
N THR A 589 -25.61 14.30 16.24
CA THR A 589 -25.10 14.95 15.03
C THR A 589 -24.41 13.86 14.26
N ILE A 590 -25.12 13.31 13.29
CA ILE A 590 -24.54 12.34 12.38
C ILE A 590 -24.01 13.17 11.22
N PRO A 591 -22.80 12.88 10.74
CA PRO A 591 -22.45 13.26 9.40
C PRO A 591 -23.51 12.62 8.47
N GLY A 592 -24.50 13.39 8.02
CA GLY A 592 -25.62 12.93 7.21
C GLY A 592 -25.70 13.61 5.85
N VAL A 593 -25.91 12.77 4.83
CA VAL A 593 -26.42 13.06 3.48
C VAL A 593 -27.71 13.85 3.57
N ASP A 594 -27.66 15.14 3.25
CA ASP A 594 -28.85 15.87 2.79
C ASP A 594 -28.85 15.84 1.25
N GLN A 595 -30.02 15.75 0.64
CA GLN A 595 -30.19 15.79 -0.83
C GLN A 595 -29.74 17.13 -1.44
N ALA A 596 -29.42 18.12 -0.61
CA ALA A 596 -28.86 19.41 -1.00
C ALA A 596 -27.32 19.41 -1.23
N PHE A 597 -26.64 18.26 -1.12
CA PHE A 597 -25.16 18.18 -1.10
C PHE A 597 -24.52 17.96 -2.49
N ASP A 598 -25.19 17.24 -3.38
CA ASP A 598 -24.72 16.97 -4.72
C ASP A 598 -25.74 17.53 -5.74
N PRO A 599 -25.40 18.55 -6.53
CA PRO A 599 -26.29 19.09 -7.56
C PRO A 599 -26.80 18.03 -8.56
N GLU A 600 -26.04 16.94 -8.71
CA GLU A 600 -26.36 15.82 -9.59
C GLU A 600 -27.32 14.79 -8.96
N ALA A 601 -27.64 14.93 -7.66
CA ALA A 601 -28.46 13.95 -6.92
C ALA A 601 -29.87 13.77 -7.48
N ASP A 602 -30.42 14.74 -8.22
CA ASP A 602 -31.73 14.63 -8.87
C ASP A 602 -31.67 14.55 -10.41
N ARG A 603 -30.48 14.62 -11.02
CA ARG A 603 -30.32 14.49 -12.48
C ARG A 603 -30.50 13.03 -12.90
N ARG A 604 -31.23 12.82 -14.00
CA ARG A 604 -31.30 11.50 -14.66
C ARG A 604 -30.09 11.35 -15.57
N ALA A 605 -29.21 10.38 -15.25
CA ALA A 605 -28.12 9.98 -16.12
C ALA A 605 -28.65 9.50 -17.48
N GLN A 606 -27.85 9.69 -18.54
CA GLN A 606 -28.14 9.16 -19.87
C GLN A 606 -27.10 8.10 -20.25
N ASP A 607 -27.44 6.81 -20.18
CA ASP A 607 -26.50 5.71 -20.52
C ASP A 607 -26.44 5.42 -22.03
N ASN A 608 -26.33 6.48 -22.82
CA ASN A 608 -26.31 6.44 -24.28
C ASN A 608 -25.24 7.35 -24.88
N HIS A 609 -24.24 7.73 -24.08
CA HIS A 609 -23.06 8.46 -24.53
C HIS A 609 -22.04 7.48 -25.12
N ARG A 610 -21.80 7.59 -26.43
CA ARG A 610 -20.79 6.83 -27.17
C ARG A 610 -20.24 7.71 -28.29
N HIS A 611 -18.95 7.60 -28.55
CA HIS A 611 -18.29 8.21 -29.71
C HIS A 611 -18.54 7.45 -31.02
#